data_AF-A0A1F4WFZ9-F1
#
_entry.id   AF-A0A1F4WFZ9-F1
#
_cell.length_a   1.000
_cell.length_b   1.000
_cell.length_c   1.000
_cell.angle_alpha   90.00
_cell.angle_beta   90.00
_cell.angle_gamma   90.00
#
_symmetry.space_group_name_H-M   'P 1'
#
loop_
_entity.id
_entity.type
_entity.pdbx_description
1 polymer ?
#
loop_
_entity_poly.entity_id
_entity_poly.type
_entity_poly.pdbx_seq_one_letter_code
_entity_poly.pdbx_strand_id
1 'polypeptide(L)'
;MKMQYEDLFPLKIDIQTKNDKHFLELAILFDKPEFLAWLPKIRNKYGFDSLIPLGRYGETSSSFQHSKSEKFDLSIYKDVEGLVEYANENTRFGDYIDDSDLDLLERLDADANIICYIFKRPPYFADSIKQAILCGSTDGLLFDPTFATVVEGDMIQSTTGSFQLPQVAILVSPTSTDVEIKEQVVIARHLLKTDEKLAYYKPRVDKVNKIRAYREWYWQHLAGNTYIQISANWMERTDVDSSDSGSDYNRILKGVAYYKKLLQI
;
A
#
# COMPACT_ATOMS: atom_id res chain seq x y z
N MET A 1 -29.31 -15.74 25.12
CA MET A 1 -28.89 -17.09 25.55
C MET A 1 -27.40 -17.21 25.24
N LYS A 2 -26.52 -17.44 26.23
CA LYS A 2 -25.09 -17.66 25.95
C LYS A 2 -24.97 -19.01 25.22
N MET A 3 -24.39 -19.03 24.02
CA MET A 3 -24.06 -20.30 23.34
C MET A 3 -23.09 -21.10 24.22
N GLN A 4 -23.26 -22.42 24.28
CA GLN A 4 -22.29 -23.27 24.95
C GLN A 4 -21.10 -23.54 24.02
N TYR A 5 -19.94 -23.90 24.59
CA TYR A 5 -18.72 -24.15 23.79
C TYR A 5 -18.92 -25.26 22.74
N GLU A 6 -19.77 -26.23 23.03
CA GLU A 6 -20.11 -27.35 22.13
C GLU A 6 -20.88 -26.86 20.88
N ASP A 7 -21.69 -25.81 21.01
CA ASP A 7 -22.42 -25.18 19.90
C ASP A 7 -21.50 -24.38 18.97
N LEU A 8 -20.32 -23.99 19.45
CA LEU A 8 -19.34 -23.17 18.72
C LEU A 8 -18.31 -24.01 17.97
N PHE A 9 -18.10 -25.26 18.38
CA PHE A 9 -17.13 -26.15 17.74
C PHE A 9 -17.35 -26.32 16.22
N PRO A 10 -18.60 -26.46 15.71
CA PRO A 10 -18.85 -26.54 14.27
C PRO A 10 -18.55 -25.25 13.51
N LEU A 11 -18.41 -24.11 14.20
CA LEU A 11 -18.13 -22.81 13.62
C LEU A 11 -16.64 -22.48 13.56
N LYS A 12 -15.78 -23.36 14.07
CA LYS A 12 -14.33 -23.17 14.08
C LYS A 12 -13.83 -22.82 12.67
N ILE A 13 -12.99 -21.79 12.60
CA ILE A 13 -12.35 -21.36 11.36
C ILE A 13 -11.05 -22.13 11.16
N ASP A 14 -10.89 -22.72 9.98
CA ASP A 14 -9.62 -23.33 9.57
C ASP A 14 -8.65 -22.24 9.04
N ILE A 15 -7.46 -22.12 9.63
CA ILE A 15 -6.49 -21.08 9.28
C ILE A 15 -5.35 -21.72 8.48
N GLN A 16 -5.33 -21.47 7.17
CA GLN A 16 -4.38 -22.04 6.23
C GLN A 16 -3.27 -21.04 5.90
N THR A 17 -2.27 -20.94 6.78
CA THR A 17 -1.09 -20.10 6.55
C THR A 17 0.19 -20.78 7.04
N LYS A 18 1.31 -20.46 6.39
CA LYS A 18 2.65 -20.89 6.81
C LYS A 18 3.36 -19.84 7.67
N ASN A 19 2.76 -18.67 7.85
CA ASN A 19 3.31 -17.59 8.65
C ASN A 19 2.73 -17.66 10.06
N ASP A 20 3.55 -18.04 11.05
CA ASP A 20 3.13 -18.22 12.45
C ASP A 20 2.56 -16.94 13.07
N LYS A 21 3.06 -15.76 12.67
CA LYS A 21 2.53 -14.47 13.13
C LYS A 21 1.11 -14.26 12.59
N HIS A 22 0.90 -14.52 11.29
CA HIS A 22 -0.43 -14.41 10.69
C HIS A 22 -1.38 -15.42 11.33
N PHE A 23 -0.92 -16.66 11.55
CA PHE A 23 -1.70 -17.69 12.23
C PHE A 23 -2.15 -17.22 13.61
N LEU A 24 -1.22 -16.71 14.43
CA LEU A 24 -1.50 -16.24 15.77
C LEU A 24 -2.53 -15.09 15.79
N GLU A 25 -2.32 -14.06 14.96
CA GLU A 25 -3.20 -12.89 14.90
C GLU A 25 -4.62 -13.26 14.48
N LEU A 26 -4.75 -14.17 13.50
CA LEU A 26 -6.04 -14.69 13.04
C LEU A 26 -6.70 -15.58 14.09
N ALA A 27 -5.94 -16.49 14.72
CA ALA A 27 -6.47 -17.41 15.74
C ALA A 27 -7.01 -16.67 16.97
N ILE A 28 -6.29 -15.64 17.45
CA ILE A 28 -6.74 -14.83 18.59
C ILE A 28 -8.06 -14.10 18.30
N LEU A 29 -8.38 -13.83 17.04
CA LEU A 29 -9.69 -13.30 16.64
C LEU A 29 -10.72 -14.43 16.48
N PHE A 30 -10.42 -15.43 15.66
CA PHE A 30 -11.40 -16.41 15.20
C PHE A 30 -11.79 -17.45 16.24
N ASP A 31 -10.93 -17.72 17.22
CA ASP A 31 -11.25 -18.63 18.32
C ASP A 31 -12.07 -17.94 19.43
N LYS A 32 -12.36 -16.64 19.32
CA LYS A 32 -13.23 -15.93 20.27
C LYS A 32 -14.68 -16.43 20.15
N PRO A 33 -15.31 -16.89 21.24
CA PRO A 33 -16.72 -17.28 21.24
C PRO A 33 -17.65 -16.20 20.69
N GLU A 34 -17.37 -14.94 21.02
CA GLU A 34 -18.16 -13.80 20.57
C GLU A 34 -18.05 -13.61 19.06
N PHE A 35 -16.88 -13.86 18.46
CA PHE A 35 -16.67 -13.79 17.02
C PHE A 35 -17.43 -14.92 16.32
N LEU A 36 -17.28 -16.15 16.81
CA LEU A 36 -17.96 -17.31 16.25
C LEU A 36 -19.49 -17.14 16.27
N ALA A 37 -20.04 -16.49 17.31
CA ALA A 37 -21.47 -16.20 17.41
C ALA A 37 -21.96 -15.16 16.37
N TRP A 38 -21.09 -14.39 15.72
CA TRP A 38 -21.47 -13.49 14.62
C TRP A 38 -21.63 -14.21 13.29
N LEU A 39 -20.85 -15.26 13.04
CA LEU A 39 -20.88 -16.02 11.78
C LEU A 39 -22.29 -16.47 11.37
N PRO A 40 -23.08 -17.17 12.21
CA PRO A 40 -24.42 -17.58 11.82
C PRO A 40 -25.38 -16.39 11.64
N LYS A 41 -25.21 -15.28 12.38
CA LYS A 41 -26.06 -14.09 12.20
C LYS A 41 -25.88 -13.49 10.81
N ILE A 42 -24.63 -13.34 10.38
CA ILE A 42 -24.29 -12.78 9.06
C ILE A 42 -24.66 -13.76 7.95
N ARG A 43 -24.35 -15.06 8.11
CA ARG A 43 -24.72 -16.09 7.12
C ARG A 43 -26.23 -16.14 6.90
N ASN A 44 -27.02 -16.10 7.98
CA ASN A 44 -28.48 -16.09 7.89
C ASN A 44 -29.02 -14.80 7.25
N LYS A 45 -28.39 -13.63 7.49
CA LYS A 45 -28.76 -12.35 6.87
C LYS A 45 -28.74 -12.41 5.33
N TYR A 46 -27.81 -13.16 4.76
CA TYR A 46 -27.65 -13.28 3.30
C TYR A 46 -28.09 -14.64 2.71
N GLY A 47 -28.59 -15.57 3.53
CA GLY A 47 -28.98 -16.90 3.08
C GLY A 47 -27.80 -17.78 2.65
N PHE A 48 -26.65 -17.64 3.30
CA PHE A 48 -25.50 -18.53 3.06
C PHE A 48 -25.69 -19.86 3.78
N ASP A 49 -26.42 -20.75 3.12
CA ASP A 49 -26.78 -22.08 3.65
C ASP A 49 -25.62 -23.08 3.64
N SER A 50 -24.55 -22.81 2.89
CA SER A 50 -23.38 -23.68 2.78
C SER A 50 -22.09 -22.88 2.68
N LEU A 51 -21.01 -23.48 3.19
CA LEU A 51 -19.68 -22.89 3.10
C LEU A 51 -19.09 -23.09 1.71
N ILE A 52 -18.46 -22.04 1.20
CA ILE A 52 -17.74 -22.07 -0.07
C ILE A 52 -16.34 -22.65 0.16
N PRO A 53 -15.84 -23.57 -0.68
CA PRO A 53 -14.45 -24.01 -0.58
C PRO A 53 -13.48 -22.83 -0.75
N LEU A 54 -12.46 -22.71 0.11
CA LEU A 54 -11.50 -21.59 0.10
C LEU A 54 -10.90 -21.31 -1.29
N GLY A 55 -10.53 -22.36 -2.03
CA GLY A 55 -9.97 -22.23 -3.38
C GLY A 55 -10.93 -21.65 -4.44
N ARG A 56 -12.23 -21.56 -4.13
CA ARG A 56 -13.27 -20.93 -4.98
C ARG A 56 -13.68 -19.54 -4.48
N TYR A 57 -13.08 -19.05 -3.40
CA TYR A 57 -13.42 -17.76 -2.81
C TYR A 57 -13.36 -16.64 -3.84
N GLY A 58 -12.24 -16.49 -4.56
CA GLY A 58 -12.08 -15.42 -5.56
C GLY A 58 -13.17 -15.42 -6.64
N GLU A 59 -13.41 -16.57 -7.28
CA GLU A 59 -14.45 -16.70 -8.32
C GLU A 59 -15.86 -16.40 -7.79
N THR A 60 -16.17 -16.89 -6.59
CA THR A 60 -17.50 -16.70 -5.97
C THR A 60 -17.70 -15.26 -5.53
N SER A 61 -16.69 -14.65 -4.90
CA SER A 61 -16.72 -13.24 -4.49
C SER A 61 -16.87 -12.30 -5.69
N SER A 62 -16.22 -12.58 -6.83
CA SER A 62 -16.42 -11.79 -8.05
C SER A 62 -17.86 -11.86 -8.56
N SER A 63 -18.54 -13.00 -8.42
CA SER A 63 -19.94 -13.12 -8.84
C SER A 63 -20.90 -12.22 -8.03
N PHE A 64 -20.52 -11.87 -6.79
CA PHE A 64 -21.32 -11.02 -5.91
C PHE A 64 -21.38 -9.56 -6.36
N GLN A 65 -20.39 -9.08 -7.13
CA GLN A 65 -20.39 -7.75 -7.73
C GLN A 65 -21.51 -7.55 -8.77
N HIS A 66 -22.09 -8.65 -9.26
CA HIS A 66 -23.22 -8.63 -10.21
C HIS A 66 -24.55 -8.93 -9.54
N SER A 67 -24.58 -9.02 -8.22
CA SER A 67 -25.80 -9.20 -7.46
C SER A 67 -26.66 -7.93 -7.47
N LYS A 68 -27.93 -8.09 -7.10
CA LYS A 68 -28.86 -6.98 -6.99
C LYS A 68 -28.37 -6.00 -5.92
N SER A 69 -28.22 -4.73 -6.30
CA SER A 69 -27.88 -3.64 -5.39
C SER A 69 -29.05 -3.39 -4.43
N GLU A 70 -28.73 -3.36 -3.14
CA GLU A 70 -29.69 -3.15 -2.06
C GLU A 70 -29.01 -2.41 -0.91
N LYS A 71 -29.81 -1.68 -0.13
CA LYS A 71 -29.32 -0.96 1.04
C LYS A 71 -28.72 -1.89 2.08
N PHE A 72 -27.72 -1.39 2.80
CA PHE A 72 -27.11 -2.13 3.89
C PHE A 72 -28.04 -2.21 5.11
N ASP A 73 -28.36 -3.43 5.55
CA ASP A 73 -29.19 -3.64 6.75
C ASP A 73 -28.33 -3.69 8.03
N LEU A 74 -28.52 -2.68 8.88
CA LEU A 74 -27.89 -2.55 10.19
C LEU A 74 -28.63 -3.28 11.33
N SER A 75 -29.73 -3.99 11.04
CA SER A 75 -30.62 -4.56 12.06
C SER A 75 -29.91 -5.43 13.10
N ILE A 76 -28.92 -6.22 12.69
CA ILE A 76 -28.16 -7.11 13.58
C ILE A 76 -27.10 -6.40 14.43
N TYR A 77 -26.86 -5.09 14.19
CA TYR A 77 -25.83 -4.27 14.85
C TYR A 77 -26.38 -3.16 15.74
N LYS A 78 -27.71 -3.10 15.93
CA LYS A 78 -28.38 -2.03 16.68
C LYS A 78 -27.83 -1.80 18.10
N ASP A 79 -27.32 -2.85 18.73
CA ASP A 79 -26.78 -2.82 20.09
C ASP A 79 -25.26 -2.54 20.14
N VAL A 80 -24.62 -2.26 19.00
CA VAL A 80 -23.19 -1.94 18.93
C VAL A 80 -22.99 -0.45 19.23
N GLU A 81 -22.59 -0.16 20.46
CA GLU A 81 -22.31 1.19 20.93
C GLU A 81 -21.22 1.88 20.10
N GLY A 82 -21.44 3.15 19.74
CA GLY A 82 -20.48 3.99 19.02
C GLY A 82 -20.28 3.66 17.53
N LEU A 83 -21.02 2.69 16.96
CA LEU A 83 -20.84 2.29 15.57
C LEU A 83 -21.17 3.41 14.57
N VAL A 84 -22.29 4.11 14.80
CA VAL A 84 -22.74 5.21 13.91
C VAL A 84 -21.76 6.39 13.95
N GLU A 85 -21.27 6.73 15.14
CA GLU A 85 -20.27 7.79 15.30
C GLU A 85 -18.96 7.43 14.58
N TYR A 86 -18.46 6.21 14.80
CA TYR A 86 -17.28 5.70 14.11
C TYR A 86 -17.44 5.70 12.58
N ALA A 87 -18.62 5.37 12.06
CA ALA A 87 -18.90 5.42 10.63
C ALA A 87 -18.88 6.84 10.06
N ASN A 88 -19.46 7.80 10.77
CA ASN A 88 -19.45 9.19 10.34
C ASN A 88 -18.04 9.80 10.35
N GLU A 89 -17.17 9.37 11.26
CA GLU A 89 -15.76 9.82 11.31
C GLU A 89 -14.89 9.22 10.20
N ASN A 90 -15.27 8.05 9.68
CA ASN A 90 -14.52 7.34 8.66
C ASN A 90 -15.30 7.35 7.35
N THR A 91 -15.17 8.42 6.55
CA THR A 91 -15.99 8.67 5.34
C THR A 91 -16.20 7.46 4.43
N ARG A 92 -15.15 6.69 4.10
CA ARG A 92 -15.29 5.47 3.29
C ARG A 92 -16.12 4.36 3.94
N PHE A 93 -16.11 4.29 5.26
CA PHE A 93 -16.94 3.36 6.02
C PHE A 93 -18.36 3.92 6.22
N GLY A 94 -18.49 5.24 6.37
CA GLY A 94 -19.76 5.97 6.35
C GLY A 94 -20.53 5.82 5.04
N ASP A 95 -19.84 5.76 3.90
CA ASP A 95 -20.44 5.56 2.57
C ASP A 95 -21.23 4.23 2.48
N TYR A 96 -20.83 3.19 3.23
CA TYR A 96 -21.57 1.92 3.31
C TYR A 96 -22.83 2.00 4.18
N ILE A 97 -22.88 2.95 5.11
CA ILE A 97 -23.99 3.15 6.06
C ILE A 97 -24.97 4.21 5.54
N ASP A 98 -24.50 5.09 4.66
CA ASP A 98 -25.35 6.00 3.92
C ASP A 98 -26.30 5.22 3.00
N ASP A 99 -27.42 5.83 2.62
CA ASP A 99 -28.60 5.21 2.02
C ASP A 99 -28.40 4.72 0.56
N SER A 100 -27.15 4.38 0.21
CA SER A 100 -26.65 3.91 -1.07
C SER A 100 -27.06 2.45 -1.31
N ASP A 101 -27.41 2.14 -2.56
CA ASP A 101 -27.62 0.77 -2.99
C ASP A 101 -26.25 0.09 -3.22
N LEU A 102 -25.98 -0.98 -2.46
CA LEU A 102 -24.71 -1.70 -2.47
C LEU A 102 -24.89 -3.11 -3.03
N ASP A 103 -23.94 -3.60 -3.80
CA ASP A 103 -23.90 -5.01 -4.19
C ASP A 103 -23.58 -5.92 -2.97
N LEU A 104 -23.72 -7.24 -3.13
CA LEU A 104 -23.47 -8.19 -2.04
C LEU A 104 -22.01 -8.21 -1.57
N LEU A 105 -21.05 -7.93 -2.45
CA LEU A 105 -19.64 -7.86 -2.06
C LEU A 105 -19.40 -6.63 -1.18
N GLU A 106 -19.91 -5.47 -1.58
CA GLU A 106 -19.84 -4.22 -0.83
C GLU A 106 -20.54 -4.34 0.53
N ARG A 107 -21.69 -5.02 0.58
CA ARG A 107 -22.38 -5.30 1.84
C ARG A 107 -21.56 -6.22 2.75
N LEU A 108 -20.91 -7.24 2.20
CA LEU A 108 -19.99 -8.10 2.96
C LEU A 108 -18.75 -7.35 3.44
N ASP A 109 -18.22 -6.42 2.65
CA ASP A 109 -17.15 -5.51 3.07
C ASP A 109 -17.60 -4.67 4.27
N ALA A 110 -18.82 -4.13 4.23
CA ALA A 110 -19.38 -3.38 5.35
C ALA A 110 -19.51 -4.24 6.62
N ASP A 111 -20.06 -5.46 6.54
CA ASP A 111 -20.12 -6.37 7.69
C ASP A 111 -18.72 -6.70 8.23
N ALA A 112 -17.76 -7.01 7.36
CA ALA A 112 -16.40 -7.33 7.79
C ALA A 112 -15.71 -6.15 8.49
N ASN A 113 -15.93 -4.92 8.01
CA ASN A 113 -15.42 -3.71 8.65
C ASN A 113 -16.11 -3.42 10.00
N ILE A 114 -17.42 -3.68 10.13
CA ILE A 114 -18.12 -3.61 11.42
C ILE A 114 -17.53 -4.62 12.42
N ILE A 115 -17.24 -5.85 11.98
CA ILE A 115 -16.59 -6.85 12.81
C ILE A 115 -15.18 -6.40 13.21
N CYS A 116 -14.40 -5.81 12.31
CA CYS A 116 -13.12 -5.17 12.67
C CYS A 116 -13.30 -4.13 13.79
N TYR A 117 -14.31 -3.26 13.69
CA TYR A 117 -14.62 -2.27 14.73
C TYR A 117 -14.99 -2.91 16.08
N ILE A 118 -15.86 -3.91 16.07
CA ILE A 118 -16.33 -4.62 17.29
C ILE A 118 -15.15 -5.27 18.02
N PHE A 119 -14.25 -5.92 17.28
CA PHE A 119 -13.11 -6.64 17.84
C PHE A 119 -11.83 -5.82 17.95
N LYS A 120 -11.90 -4.51 17.66
CA LYS A 120 -10.75 -3.59 17.68
C LYS A 120 -9.59 -4.13 16.85
N ARG A 121 -9.89 -4.48 15.59
CA ARG A 121 -8.93 -4.95 14.60
C ARG A 121 -8.76 -3.94 13.48
N PRO A 122 -7.55 -3.80 12.91
CA PRO A 122 -7.33 -2.95 11.75
C PRO A 122 -8.12 -3.40 10.52
N PRO A 123 -8.41 -2.48 9.56
CA PRO A 123 -9.20 -2.80 8.36
C PRO A 123 -8.66 -3.94 7.49
N TYR A 124 -7.34 -4.20 7.50
CA TYR A 124 -6.76 -5.31 6.72
C TYR A 124 -7.18 -6.71 7.22
N PHE A 125 -7.88 -6.82 8.36
CA PHE A 125 -8.52 -8.07 8.77
C PHE A 125 -9.81 -8.39 7.96
N ALA A 126 -10.37 -7.41 7.26
CA ALA A 126 -11.68 -7.55 6.62
C ALA A 126 -11.74 -8.71 5.62
N ASP A 127 -10.68 -8.91 4.82
CA ASP A 127 -10.64 -10.01 3.85
C ASP A 127 -10.63 -11.38 4.52
N SER A 128 -9.85 -11.56 5.58
CA SER A 128 -9.85 -12.79 6.37
C SER A 128 -11.19 -13.02 7.08
N ILE A 129 -11.87 -11.95 7.52
CA ILE A 129 -13.22 -12.05 8.10
C ILE A 129 -14.24 -12.48 7.05
N LYS A 130 -14.19 -11.94 5.83
CA LYS A 130 -15.05 -12.38 4.71
C LYS A 130 -14.82 -13.86 4.39
N GLN A 131 -13.57 -14.30 4.32
CA GLN A 131 -13.24 -15.71 4.12
C GLN A 131 -13.78 -16.57 5.28
N ALA A 132 -13.65 -16.14 6.53
CA ALA A 132 -14.22 -16.84 7.68
C ALA A 132 -15.76 -16.94 7.60
N ILE A 133 -16.45 -15.86 7.18
CA ILE A 133 -17.90 -15.85 6.98
C ILE A 133 -18.30 -16.82 5.87
N LEU A 134 -17.69 -16.73 4.69
CA LEU A 134 -18.13 -17.45 3.50
C LEU A 134 -17.62 -18.90 3.43
N CYS A 135 -16.38 -19.13 3.87
CA CYS A 135 -15.69 -20.40 3.67
C CYS A 135 -15.55 -21.23 4.95
N GLY A 136 -15.69 -20.61 6.13
CA GLY A 136 -15.32 -21.27 7.39
C GLY A 136 -13.82 -21.58 7.48
N SER A 137 -13.03 -20.92 6.63
CA SER A 137 -11.59 -21.08 6.52
C SER A 137 -10.99 -19.80 5.96
N THR A 138 -9.74 -19.51 6.26
CA THR A 138 -9.01 -18.37 5.69
C THR A 138 -7.65 -18.81 5.19
N ASP A 139 -7.16 -18.18 4.13
CA ASP A 139 -5.74 -18.17 3.83
C ASP A 139 -5.08 -16.96 4.52
N GLY A 140 -3.83 -17.13 4.94
CA GLY A 140 -3.06 -16.00 5.48
C GLY A 140 -2.46 -15.11 4.40
N LEU A 141 -2.85 -15.26 3.13
CA LEU A 141 -2.29 -14.52 2.00
C LEU A 141 -2.93 -13.15 1.83
N LEU A 142 -4.21 -13.01 2.21
CA LEU A 142 -4.90 -11.71 2.22
C LEU A 142 -4.69 -10.93 3.52
N PHE A 143 -3.97 -11.51 4.48
CA PHE A 143 -3.68 -10.90 5.77
C PHE A 143 -2.33 -10.17 5.75
N ASP A 144 -2.26 -9.04 5.05
CA ASP A 144 -1.00 -8.29 4.91
C ASP A 144 -1.12 -6.87 5.49
N PRO A 145 -0.45 -6.56 6.62
CA PRO A 145 -0.39 -5.20 7.16
C PRO A 145 0.45 -4.25 6.29
N THR A 146 1.28 -4.80 5.40
CA THR A 146 2.12 -4.06 4.47
C THR A 146 2.23 -4.82 3.15
N PHE A 147 1.94 -4.18 2.02
CA PHE A 147 2.07 -4.82 0.71
C PHE A 147 2.53 -3.85 -0.38
N ALA A 148 3.22 -4.39 -1.38
CA ALA A 148 3.60 -3.68 -2.59
C ALA A 148 2.63 -4.00 -3.73
N THR A 149 2.19 -2.98 -4.47
CA THR A 149 1.29 -3.16 -5.63
C THR A 149 1.65 -2.23 -6.79
N VAL A 150 1.33 -2.66 -8.01
CA VAL A 150 1.46 -1.83 -9.21
C VAL A 150 0.25 -0.91 -9.32
N VAL A 151 0.51 0.39 -9.42
CA VAL A 151 -0.50 1.42 -9.65
C VAL A 151 -0.40 1.84 -11.11
N GLU A 152 -1.42 1.47 -11.89
CA GLU A 152 -1.59 1.89 -13.29
C GLU A 152 -2.57 3.04 -13.38
N GLY A 153 -2.20 4.09 -14.14
CA GLY A 153 -2.96 5.33 -14.14
C GLY A 153 -2.74 6.10 -12.84
N ASP A 154 -2.46 7.40 -12.93
CA ASP A 154 -2.05 8.24 -11.80
C ASP A 154 -3.20 8.51 -10.81
N MET A 155 -3.67 7.47 -10.11
CA MET A 155 -4.60 7.61 -8.97
C MET A 155 -3.93 8.35 -7.81
N ILE A 156 -2.60 8.31 -7.75
CA ILE A 156 -1.83 9.18 -6.89
C ILE A 156 -1.70 10.50 -7.66
N GLN A 157 -2.41 11.55 -7.26
CA GLN A 157 -2.39 12.88 -7.90
C GLN A 157 -1.02 13.60 -7.77
N SER A 158 0.10 12.89 -7.82
CA SER A 158 1.43 13.41 -7.51
C SER A 158 2.40 13.40 -8.68
N THR A 159 2.06 12.85 -9.85
CA THR A 159 3.00 12.97 -10.99
C THR A 159 2.71 14.18 -11.86
N THR A 160 3.73 15.02 -12.00
CA THR A 160 3.75 16.19 -12.88
C THR A 160 4.12 15.83 -14.33
N GLY A 161 4.12 14.54 -14.68
CA GLY A 161 4.55 14.03 -15.99
C GLY A 161 3.42 13.99 -17.01
N SER A 162 3.74 14.22 -18.30
CA SER A 162 2.79 14.13 -19.41
C SER A 162 2.47 12.70 -19.85
N PHE A 163 3.21 11.70 -19.35
CA PHE A 163 2.98 10.28 -19.60
C PHE A 163 3.12 9.49 -18.29
N GLN A 164 2.21 8.56 -18.05
CA GLN A 164 2.14 7.78 -16.82
C GLN A 164 2.79 6.42 -17.06
N LEU A 165 3.89 6.16 -16.35
CA LEU A 165 4.50 4.84 -16.27
C LEU A 165 3.92 4.10 -15.06
N PRO A 166 3.84 2.76 -15.09
CA PRO A 166 3.43 1.99 -13.92
C PRO A 166 4.33 2.33 -12.73
N GLN A 167 3.70 2.61 -11.59
CA GLN A 167 4.43 2.82 -10.33
C GLN A 167 4.24 1.62 -9.43
N VAL A 168 5.20 1.40 -8.54
CA VAL A 168 4.99 0.46 -7.45
C VAL A 168 4.84 1.26 -6.17
N ALA A 169 3.66 1.17 -5.56
CA ALA A 169 3.39 1.74 -4.26
C ALA A 169 3.62 0.67 -3.19
N ILE A 170 4.26 1.05 -2.08
CA ILE A 170 4.33 0.24 -0.87
C ILE A 170 3.36 0.85 0.11
N LEU A 171 2.27 0.15 0.39
CA LEU A 171 1.22 0.59 1.29
C LEU A 171 1.52 0.06 2.68
N VAL A 172 1.64 0.97 3.64
CA VAL A 172 1.97 0.68 5.04
C VAL A 172 0.77 0.98 5.92
N SER A 173 0.41 0.04 6.81
CA SER A 173 -0.51 0.29 7.91
C SER A 173 0.22 0.83 9.15
N PRO A 174 -0.49 1.42 10.13
CA PRO A 174 0.09 1.84 11.41
C PRO A 174 0.74 0.70 12.22
N THR A 175 0.43 -0.56 11.92
CA THR A 175 1.01 -1.75 12.57
C THR A 175 2.18 -2.36 11.79
N SER A 176 2.58 -1.75 10.68
CA SER A 176 3.70 -2.22 9.86
C SER A 176 5.02 -2.16 10.63
N THR A 177 5.81 -3.21 10.51
CA THR A 177 7.16 -3.27 11.07
C THR A 177 8.22 -2.92 10.02
N ASP A 178 9.41 -2.50 10.48
CA ASP A 178 10.54 -2.22 9.60
C ASP A 178 10.95 -3.45 8.75
N VAL A 179 10.79 -4.66 9.30
CA VAL A 179 11.08 -5.91 8.59
C VAL A 179 10.10 -6.10 7.43
N GLU A 180 8.79 -5.98 7.67
CA GLU A 180 7.74 -6.10 6.64
C GLU A 180 7.93 -5.05 5.54
N ILE A 181 8.24 -3.80 5.90
CA ILE A 181 8.51 -2.74 4.93
C ILE A 181 9.73 -3.09 4.07
N LYS A 182 10.83 -3.58 4.67
CA LYS A 182 12.03 -3.99 3.93
C LYS A 182 11.76 -5.14 2.97
N GLU A 183 10.97 -6.12 3.37
CA GLU A 183 10.55 -7.23 2.50
C GLU A 183 9.76 -6.71 1.29
N GLN A 184 8.79 -5.82 1.51
CA GLN A 184 8.01 -5.22 0.43
C GLN A 184 8.85 -4.32 -0.48
N VAL A 185 9.88 -3.64 0.02
CA VAL A 185 10.85 -2.91 -0.82
C VAL A 185 11.61 -3.85 -1.75
N VAL A 186 11.97 -5.05 -1.29
CA VAL A 186 12.64 -6.06 -2.13
C VAL A 186 11.70 -6.54 -3.23
N ILE A 187 10.43 -6.82 -2.90
CA ILE A 187 9.40 -7.21 -3.87
C ILE A 187 9.17 -6.10 -4.90
N ALA A 188 8.97 -4.85 -4.44
CA ALA A 188 8.75 -3.70 -5.29
C ALA A 188 9.90 -3.46 -6.30
N ARG A 189 11.15 -3.66 -5.87
CA ARG A 189 12.31 -3.59 -6.77
C ARG A 189 12.29 -4.65 -7.86
N HIS A 190 11.75 -5.84 -7.58
CA HIS A 190 11.61 -6.88 -8.59
C HIS A 190 10.51 -6.52 -9.60
N LEU A 191 9.37 -6.02 -9.12
CA LEU A 191 8.28 -5.55 -9.97
C LEU A 191 8.70 -4.43 -10.94
N LEU A 192 9.58 -3.52 -10.50
CA LEU A 192 10.10 -2.43 -11.34
C LEU A 192 11.20 -2.85 -12.32
N LYS A 193 12.01 -3.85 -11.97
CA LYS A 193 13.14 -4.30 -12.81
C LYS A 193 12.70 -5.00 -14.11
N THR A 194 11.44 -5.41 -14.20
CA THR A 194 10.90 -6.14 -15.34
C THR A 194 10.31 -5.25 -16.43
N ASP A 195 10.22 -3.93 -16.25
CA ASP A 195 9.72 -3.04 -17.30
C ASP A 195 10.83 -2.65 -18.29
N GLU A 196 10.89 -3.36 -19.43
CA GLU A 196 11.81 -3.09 -20.53
C GLU A 196 11.69 -1.64 -21.05
N LYS A 197 10.51 -1.01 -20.92
CA LYS A 197 10.29 0.37 -21.37
C LYS A 197 11.12 1.38 -20.58
N LEU A 198 11.66 1.02 -19.40
CA LEU A 198 12.51 1.91 -18.60
C LEU A 198 13.98 1.49 -18.53
N ALA A 199 14.34 0.40 -19.21
CA ALA A 199 15.72 -0.09 -19.27
C ALA A 199 16.71 0.96 -19.82
N TYR A 200 16.22 1.95 -20.58
CA TYR A 200 17.02 3.06 -21.13
C TYR A 200 17.44 4.08 -20.06
N TYR A 201 16.69 4.25 -18.98
CA TYR A 201 16.97 5.25 -17.95
C TYR A 201 17.66 4.61 -16.75
N LYS A 202 18.98 4.83 -16.66
CA LYS A 202 19.78 4.40 -15.50
C LYS A 202 20.07 5.61 -14.62
N PRO A 203 19.34 5.83 -13.51
CA PRO A 203 19.58 6.96 -12.64
C PRO A 203 21.01 6.91 -12.11
N ARG A 204 21.72 8.03 -12.23
CA ARG A 204 23.09 8.14 -11.75
C ARG A 204 23.05 8.29 -10.24
N VAL A 205 23.88 7.53 -9.54
CA VAL A 205 24.04 7.70 -8.10
C VAL A 205 24.74 9.03 -7.87
N ASP A 206 24.19 9.86 -6.98
CA ASP A 206 24.79 11.15 -6.60
C ASP A 206 26.07 10.90 -5.77
N LYS A 207 27.15 10.58 -6.48
CA LYS A 207 28.51 10.47 -5.94
C LYS A 207 29.36 11.66 -6.37
N VAL A 208 28.78 12.63 -7.10
CA VAL A 208 29.52 13.73 -7.71
C VAL A 208 29.32 14.98 -6.87
N ASN A 209 30.16 15.10 -5.85
CA ASN A 209 30.29 16.34 -5.10
C ASN A 209 30.55 17.49 -6.09
N LYS A 210 29.64 18.47 -6.15
CA LYS A 210 29.74 19.73 -6.95
C LYS A 210 29.37 19.67 -8.43
N ILE A 211 28.52 18.73 -8.85
CA ILE A 211 28.04 18.65 -10.24
C ILE A 211 27.46 19.98 -10.78
N ARG A 212 26.84 20.80 -9.92
CA ARG A 212 26.30 22.12 -10.27
C ARG A 212 27.39 23.10 -10.74
N ALA A 213 28.51 23.17 -10.02
CA ALA A 213 29.65 24.00 -10.40
C ALA A 213 30.28 23.52 -11.71
N TYR A 214 30.42 22.21 -11.89
CA TYR A 214 30.98 21.64 -13.13
C TYR A 214 30.12 21.95 -14.35
N ARG A 215 28.79 21.89 -14.21
CA ARG A 215 27.85 22.31 -15.26
C ARG A 215 28.05 23.78 -15.62
N GLU A 216 28.15 24.64 -14.63
CA GLU A 216 28.30 26.08 -14.82
C GLU A 216 29.63 26.42 -15.50
N TRP A 217 30.74 25.83 -15.05
CA TRP A 217 32.04 25.98 -15.70
C TRP A 217 32.03 25.48 -17.15
N TYR A 218 31.32 24.38 -17.43
CA TYR A 218 31.18 23.85 -18.79
C TYR A 218 30.48 24.85 -19.71
N TRP A 219 29.39 25.49 -19.25
CA TRP A 219 28.68 26.50 -20.03
C TRP A 219 29.48 27.80 -20.19
N GLN A 220 30.17 28.26 -19.14
CA GLN A 220 31.06 29.42 -19.24
C GLN A 220 32.18 29.17 -20.25
N HIS A 221 32.72 27.95 -20.28
CA HIS A 221 33.73 27.58 -21.27
C HIS A 221 33.16 27.52 -22.69
N LEU A 222 31.96 26.97 -22.89
CA LEU A 222 31.26 26.99 -24.18
C LEU A 222 30.94 28.41 -24.67
N ALA A 223 30.72 29.34 -23.75
CA ALA A 223 30.49 30.76 -24.07
C ALA A 223 31.78 31.52 -24.45
N GLY A 224 32.95 30.85 -24.47
CA GLY A 224 34.22 31.42 -24.90
C GLY A 224 35.20 31.77 -23.77
N ASN A 225 34.84 31.57 -22.51
CA ASN A 225 35.77 31.85 -21.40
C ASN A 225 36.84 30.75 -21.33
N THR A 226 38.09 31.18 -21.17
CA THR A 226 39.20 30.28 -20.85
C THR A 226 39.05 29.74 -19.43
N TYR A 227 39.60 28.56 -19.13
CA TYR A 227 39.57 28.01 -17.77
C TYR A 227 40.22 28.93 -16.73
N ILE A 228 41.20 29.75 -17.15
CA ILE A 228 41.85 30.75 -16.31
C ILE A 228 40.86 31.87 -15.94
N GLN A 229 40.12 32.41 -16.92
CA GLN A 229 39.09 33.43 -16.67
C GLN A 229 37.98 32.89 -15.77
N ILE A 230 37.55 31.65 -15.99
CA ILE A 230 36.57 30.98 -15.11
C ILE A 230 37.14 30.86 -13.69
N SER A 231 38.40 30.46 -13.55
CA SER A 231 39.06 30.33 -12.25
C SER A 231 39.13 31.65 -11.49
N ALA A 232 39.58 32.71 -12.15
CA ALA A 232 39.65 34.05 -11.55
C ALA A 232 38.27 34.54 -11.10
N ASN A 233 37.26 34.45 -11.98
CA ASN A 233 35.89 34.89 -11.67
C ASN A 233 35.28 34.15 -10.48
N TRP A 234 35.60 32.87 -10.30
CA TRP A 234 35.07 32.07 -9.20
C TRP A 234 35.85 32.26 -7.90
N MET A 235 37.14 32.63 -7.96
CA MET A 235 37.90 33.03 -6.77
C MET A 235 37.46 34.40 -6.22
N GLU A 236 36.92 35.27 -7.08
CA GLU A 236 36.46 36.62 -6.70
C GLU A 236 35.01 36.64 -6.16
N ARG A 237 34.23 35.56 -6.31
CA ARG A 237 32.86 35.49 -5.80
C ARG A 237 32.86 35.13 -4.31
N THR A 238 32.56 36.12 -3.46
CA THR A 238 32.44 35.99 -2.00
C THR A 238 31.20 35.20 -1.52
N ASP A 239 30.21 35.00 -2.39
CA ASP A 239 28.91 34.39 -2.02
C ASP A 239 28.83 32.87 -2.29
N VAL A 240 29.91 32.26 -2.79
CA VAL A 240 29.94 30.81 -3.02
C VAL A 240 30.49 30.15 -1.75
N ASP A 241 29.61 29.42 -1.04
CA ASP A 241 29.88 28.72 0.21
C ASP A 241 31.34 28.25 0.32
N SER A 242 32.02 28.63 1.40
CA SER A 242 33.47 28.46 1.65
C SER A 242 34.06 27.05 1.38
N SER A 243 33.25 26.03 1.14
CA SER A 243 33.67 24.73 0.60
C SER A 243 34.08 24.75 -0.88
N ASP A 244 33.64 25.76 -1.65
CA ASP A 244 33.90 26.00 -3.09
C ASP A 244 35.13 26.87 -3.38
N SER A 245 35.79 27.38 -2.33
CA SER A 245 36.98 28.26 -2.34
C SER A 245 38.28 27.67 -2.95
N GLY A 246 38.19 26.56 -3.67
CA GLY A 246 39.34 25.89 -4.30
C GLY A 246 39.15 25.68 -5.80
N SER A 247 38.47 26.59 -6.51
CA SER A 247 38.26 26.56 -7.97
C SER A 247 39.51 26.98 -8.74
N ASP A 248 40.66 26.35 -8.43
CA ASP A 248 41.87 26.54 -9.21
C ASP A 248 41.65 26.06 -10.66
N TYR A 249 42.52 26.53 -11.56
CA TYR A 249 42.48 26.17 -12.98
C TYR A 249 42.34 24.66 -13.21
N ASN A 250 43.11 23.86 -12.45
CA ASN A 250 43.16 22.40 -12.61
C ASN A 250 41.85 21.73 -12.21
N ARG A 251 41.19 22.24 -11.18
CA ARG A 251 39.88 21.76 -10.72
C ARG A 251 38.79 22.12 -11.71
N ILE A 252 38.83 23.32 -12.29
CA ILE A 252 37.90 23.73 -13.35
C ILE A 252 38.07 22.86 -14.59
N LEU A 253 39.31 22.71 -15.07
CA LEU A 253 39.64 21.83 -16.19
C LEU A 253 39.08 20.41 -15.97
N LYS A 254 39.37 19.81 -14.81
CA LYS A 254 38.91 18.46 -14.46
C LYS A 254 37.39 18.39 -14.33
N GLY A 255 36.75 19.39 -13.72
CA GLY A 255 35.30 19.48 -13.56
C GLY A 255 34.58 19.58 -14.91
N VAL A 256 35.05 20.45 -15.80
CA VAL A 256 34.52 20.61 -17.17
C VAL A 256 34.70 19.32 -17.98
N ALA A 257 35.89 18.71 -17.94
CA ALA A 257 36.15 17.45 -18.61
C ALA A 257 35.26 16.32 -18.06
N TYR A 258 35.03 16.28 -16.75
CA TYR A 258 34.14 15.31 -16.13
C TYR A 258 32.69 15.52 -16.55
N TYR A 259 32.18 16.75 -16.52
CA TYR A 259 30.82 17.07 -16.97
C TYR A 259 30.63 16.71 -18.45
N LYS A 260 31.64 17.00 -19.30
CA LYS A 260 31.61 16.61 -20.72
C LYS A 260 31.52 15.09 -20.90
N LYS A 261 32.24 14.30 -20.10
CA LYS A 261 32.10 12.82 -20.11
C LYS A 261 30.70 12.38 -19.69
N LEU A 262 30.10 13.05 -18.70
CA LEU A 262 28.75 12.73 -18.28
C LEU A 262 27.72 12.95 -19.39
N LEU A 263 27.92 13.93 -20.28
CA LEU A 263 27.02 14.20 -21.41
C LEU A 263 27.10 13.16 -22.55
N GLN A 264 28.13 12.31 -22.56
CA GLN A 264 28.38 11.33 -23.64
C GLN A 264 27.83 9.92 -23.33
N ILE A 265 27.20 9.74 -22.18
CA ILE A 265 26.59 8.49 -21.70
C ILE A 265 25.09 8.66 -21.73
#